data_AF-R6VJN4-F1
#
_entry.id   AF-R6VJN4-F1
#
_cell.length_a   1.000
_cell.length_b   1.000
_cell.length_c   1.000
_cell.angle_alpha   90.00
_cell.angle_beta   90.00
_cell.angle_gamma   90.00
#
_symmetry.space_group_name_H-M   'P 1'
#
loop_
_entity.id
_entity.type
_entity.pdbx_description
1 polymer ?
#
loop_
_entity_poly.entity_id
_entity_poly.type
_entity_poly.pdbx_seq_one_letter_code
_entity_poly.pdbx_strand_id
1 'polypeptide(L)'
;MKKLGYTSISLTCDNKTFWNQDATSRSYGFDRLYERMDEGRQRPESDSILFARTLPVLQQLRKPFYAQVVTYSGHDPVETTFGSTLRQADIPDRNVMNYLIITQFVDRSIERFIEALREAGLYDESIVVIVGDHDSTITRNRYEGRAKRTLEDRYIPLFVLNAPLKTETGKVIAQSDIYPSLLDLMGAADYPFHGLGESVFRHQSDCAADFDGEWAGGNTDDSVRRRRLEAWRVSDILLRSDHFAGSF
;
A
#
# COMPACT_ATOMS: atom_id res chain seq x y z
N MET A 1 12.91 -10.03 7.08
CA MET A 1 12.69 -9.85 8.54
C MET A 1 12.93 -11.11 9.37
N LYS A 2 13.04 -12.32 8.76
CA LYS A 2 13.24 -13.59 9.47
C LYS A 2 14.48 -13.64 10.37
N LYS A 3 15.62 -13.08 9.93
CA LYS A 3 16.84 -12.97 10.75
C LYS A 3 16.63 -12.18 12.05
N LEU A 4 15.62 -11.30 12.08
CA LEU A 4 15.22 -10.53 13.26
C LEU A 4 14.09 -11.22 14.07
N GLY A 5 13.76 -12.47 13.75
CA GLY A 5 12.76 -13.27 14.47
C GLY A 5 11.30 -12.97 14.12
N TYR A 6 11.03 -12.21 13.07
CA TYR A 6 9.67 -11.87 12.66
C TYR A 6 8.95 -13.07 12.04
N THR A 7 7.71 -13.30 12.47
CA THR A 7 6.73 -14.07 11.69
C THR A 7 6.12 -13.17 10.62
N SER A 8 5.94 -13.64 9.40
CA SER A 8 5.42 -12.86 8.28
C SER A 8 4.17 -13.50 7.68
N ILE A 9 3.08 -12.74 7.60
CA ILE A 9 1.82 -13.21 7.03
C ILE A 9 1.24 -12.22 6.04
N SER A 10 0.55 -12.74 5.02
CA SER A 10 -0.28 -11.95 4.09
C SER A 10 -1.73 -12.41 4.21
N LEU A 11 -2.68 -11.48 4.23
CA LEU A 11 -4.11 -11.74 4.34
C LEU A 11 -4.85 -11.01 3.22
N THR A 12 -5.68 -11.72 2.47
CA THR A 12 -6.41 -11.19 1.31
C THR A 12 -7.81 -11.82 1.18
N CYS A 13 -8.73 -11.09 0.54
CA CYS A 13 -10.03 -11.60 0.13
C CYS A 13 -9.96 -12.52 -1.10
N ASP A 14 -8.88 -12.44 -1.88
CA ASP A 14 -8.70 -13.25 -3.08
C ASP A 14 -8.34 -14.71 -2.76
N ASN A 15 -8.46 -15.57 -3.77
CA ASN A 15 -7.83 -16.88 -3.78
C ASN A 15 -6.34 -16.75 -4.12
N LYS A 16 -5.48 -17.56 -3.50
CA LYS A 16 -4.02 -17.60 -3.71
C LYS A 16 -3.56 -17.76 -5.17
N THR A 17 -4.40 -18.25 -6.08
CA THR A 17 -4.06 -18.34 -7.51
C THR A 17 -4.19 -17.01 -8.25
N PHE A 18 -5.01 -16.08 -7.77
CA PHE A 18 -5.09 -14.73 -8.36
C PHE A 18 -3.73 -14.04 -8.22
N TRP A 19 -3.30 -13.37 -9.29
CA TRP A 19 -2.00 -12.71 -9.37
C TRP A 19 -0.80 -13.60 -9.03
N ASN A 20 -0.95 -14.93 -9.12
CA ASN A 20 0.06 -15.89 -8.72
C ASN A 20 0.56 -15.68 -7.27
N GLN A 21 -0.35 -15.25 -6.37
CA GLN A 21 -0.03 -14.90 -4.98
C GLN A 21 0.59 -16.06 -4.19
N ASP A 22 0.23 -17.31 -4.49
CA ASP A 22 0.82 -18.48 -3.83
C ASP A 22 2.34 -18.58 -4.10
N ALA A 23 2.74 -18.46 -5.37
CA ALA A 23 4.15 -18.56 -5.75
C ALA A 23 4.94 -17.32 -5.28
N THR A 24 4.39 -16.12 -5.45
CA THR A 24 5.04 -14.87 -5.05
C THR A 24 5.17 -14.78 -3.53
N SER A 25 4.14 -15.15 -2.75
CA SER A 25 4.22 -15.14 -1.29
C SER A 25 5.31 -16.08 -0.76
N ARG A 26 5.44 -17.28 -1.35
CA ARG A 26 6.53 -18.21 -1.01
C ARG A 26 7.89 -17.64 -1.37
N SER A 27 8.03 -17.06 -2.56
CA SER A 27 9.28 -16.45 -3.04
C SER A 27 9.72 -15.27 -2.18
N TYR A 28 8.77 -14.41 -1.75
CA TYR A 28 9.04 -13.29 -0.83
C TYR A 28 9.30 -13.75 0.61
N GLY A 29 9.06 -15.04 0.90
CA GLY A 29 9.34 -15.65 2.18
C GLY A 29 8.25 -15.43 3.23
N PHE A 30 7.00 -15.12 2.86
CA PHE A 30 5.90 -15.14 3.81
C PHE A 30 5.76 -16.52 4.45
N ASP A 31 5.55 -16.56 5.77
CA ASP A 31 5.34 -17.82 6.49
C ASP A 31 3.94 -18.36 6.26
N ARG A 32 2.94 -17.49 6.08
CA ARG A 32 1.56 -17.88 5.78
C ARG A 32 0.85 -16.88 4.85
N LEU A 33 0.02 -17.41 3.97
CA LEU A 33 -0.97 -16.66 3.19
C LEU A 33 -2.36 -17.08 3.66
N TYR A 34 -3.14 -16.12 4.14
CA TYR A 34 -4.56 -16.28 4.47
C TYR A 34 -5.38 -15.75 3.29
N GLU A 35 -5.93 -16.67 2.51
CA GLU A 35 -6.77 -16.36 1.35
C GLU A 35 -8.27 -16.36 1.71
N ARG A 36 -9.11 -15.77 0.86
CA ARG A 36 -10.57 -15.78 1.00
C ARG A 36 -11.04 -15.32 2.37
N MET A 37 -10.39 -14.29 2.91
CA MET A 37 -10.69 -13.78 4.25
C MET A 37 -12.13 -13.30 4.39
N ASP A 38 -12.77 -12.88 3.30
CA ASP A 38 -14.19 -12.53 3.21
C ASP A 38 -15.10 -13.70 2.79
N GLU A 39 -14.64 -14.94 2.95
CA GLU A 39 -15.26 -16.16 2.41
C GLU A 39 -15.16 -16.30 0.88
N GLY A 40 -14.28 -15.53 0.23
CA GLY A 40 -14.10 -15.53 -1.22
C GLY A 40 -15.30 -14.94 -1.94
N ARG A 41 -16.00 -14.01 -1.29
CA ARG A 41 -17.21 -13.37 -1.82
C ARG A 41 -16.90 -12.18 -2.71
N GLN A 42 -15.81 -11.48 -2.44
CA GLN A 42 -15.29 -10.36 -3.24
C GLN A 42 -16.37 -9.29 -3.51
N ARG A 43 -16.85 -8.66 -2.43
CA ARG A 43 -17.98 -7.73 -2.45
C ARG A 43 -17.58 -6.34 -1.93
N PRO A 44 -18.42 -5.31 -2.18
CA PRO A 44 -18.17 -3.98 -1.64
C PRO A 44 -18.01 -3.95 -0.11
N GLU A 45 -18.61 -4.89 0.64
CA GLU A 45 -18.49 -4.97 2.09
C GLU A 45 -17.29 -5.77 2.63
N SER A 46 -16.46 -6.36 1.74
CA SER A 46 -15.43 -7.35 2.10
C SER A 46 -14.40 -6.85 3.11
N ASP A 47 -14.01 -5.57 3.07
CA ASP A 47 -13.01 -5.04 4.01
C ASP A 47 -13.45 -5.12 5.47
N SER A 48 -14.75 -4.95 5.75
CA SER A 48 -15.27 -5.11 7.11
C SER A 48 -15.10 -6.53 7.64
N ILE A 49 -15.28 -7.53 6.77
CA ILE A 49 -15.15 -8.96 7.10
C ILE A 49 -13.67 -9.34 7.21
N LEU A 50 -12.85 -8.85 6.27
CA LEU A 50 -11.39 -9.01 6.26
C LEU A 50 -10.78 -8.55 7.58
N PHE A 51 -11.07 -7.32 8.01
CA PHE A 51 -10.51 -6.77 9.24
C PHE A 51 -11.01 -7.50 10.49
N ALA A 52 -12.30 -7.81 10.56
CA ALA A 52 -12.88 -8.56 11.69
C ALA A 52 -12.24 -9.94 11.87
N ARG A 53 -11.85 -10.60 10.77
CA ARG A 53 -11.15 -11.89 10.80
C ARG A 53 -9.64 -11.78 10.95
N THR A 54 -9.06 -10.65 10.55
CA THR A 54 -7.62 -10.40 10.71
C THR A 54 -7.26 -10.24 12.19
N LEU A 55 -8.07 -9.53 12.98
CA LEU A 55 -7.73 -9.24 14.39
C LEU A 55 -7.46 -10.51 15.23
N PRO A 56 -8.33 -11.55 15.25
CA PRO A 56 -8.03 -12.78 15.98
C PRO A 56 -6.77 -13.50 15.51
N VAL A 57 -6.44 -13.41 14.21
CA VAL A 57 -5.19 -13.96 13.67
C VAL A 57 -4.01 -13.23 14.30
N LEU A 58 -4.01 -11.89 14.28
CA LEU A 58 -2.92 -11.07 14.84
C LEU A 58 -2.73 -11.30 16.34
N GLN A 59 -3.82 -11.44 17.12
CA GLN A 59 -3.75 -11.71 18.55
C GLN A 59 -3.07 -13.04 18.91
N GLN A 60 -3.08 -14.01 17.99
CA GLN A 60 -2.47 -15.32 18.18
C GLN A 60 -1.04 -15.41 17.62
N LEU A 61 -0.58 -14.40 16.88
CA LEU A 61 0.77 -14.40 16.32
C LEU A 61 1.81 -14.20 17.40
N ARG A 62 2.91 -14.94 17.29
CA ARG A 62 4.11 -14.68 18.07
C ARG A 62 4.70 -13.34 17.63
N LYS A 63 4.88 -12.42 18.57
CA LYS A 63 5.61 -11.16 18.36
C LYS A 63 7.13 -11.42 18.33
N PRO A 64 7.91 -10.68 17.50
CA PRO A 64 7.45 -9.69 16.53
C PRO A 64 6.84 -10.33 15.28
N PHE A 65 5.94 -9.61 14.60
CA PHE A 65 5.37 -10.05 13.32
C PHE A 65 5.28 -8.93 12.30
N TYR A 66 5.20 -9.31 11.03
CA TYR A 66 4.84 -8.49 9.89
C TYR A 66 3.54 -9.06 9.30
N ALA A 67 2.51 -8.22 9.18
CA ALA A 67 1.24 -8.60 8.59
C ALA A 67 0.90 -7.64 7.45
N GLN A 68 0.74 -8.18 6.25
CA GLN A 68 0.19 -7.46 5.11
C GLN A 68 -1.30 -7.79 4.99
N VAL A 69 -2.15 -6.76 4.99
CA VAL A 69 -3.60 -6.91 4.81
C VAL A 69 -3.96 -6.24 3.49
N VAL A 70 -4.42 -7.01 2.51
CA VAL A 70 -4.80 -6.52 1.18
C VAL A 70 -6.32 -6.34 1.16
N THR A 71 -6.76 -5.09 1.17
CA THR A 71 -8.17 -4.69 1.06
C THR A 71 -8.73 -4.99 -0.33
N TYR A 72 -10.05 -5.12 -0.43
CA TYR A 72 -10.78 -5.44 -1.66
C TYR A 72 -11.89 -4.44 -1.98
N SER A 73 -12.59 -3.89 -0.99
CA SER A 73 -13.83 -3.14 -1.20
C SER A 73 -13.70 -1.98 -2.21
N GLY A 74 -12.53 -1.35 -2.28
CA GLY A 74 -12.21 -0.23 -3.19
C GLY A 74 -11.99 -0.58 -4.67
N HIS A 75 -12.15 -1.86 -5.08
CA HIS A 75 -11.79 -2.34 -6.40
C HIS A 75 -12.53 -1.63 -7.55
N ASP A 76 -13.87 -1.55 -7.49
CA ASP A 76 -14.71 -1.01 -8.57
C ASP A 76 -15.75 0.00 -8.04
N PRO A 77 -16.10 1.04 -8.82
CA PRO A 77 -17.10 2.05 -8.46
C PRO A 77 -18.55 1.54 -8.62
N VAL A 78 -18.85 0.38 -8.05
CA VAL A 78 -20.17 -0.24 -8.14
C VAL A 78 -21.19 0.49 -7.26
N GLU A 79 -22.45 0.43 -7.66
CA GLU A 79 -23.52 0.93 -6.81
C GLU A 79 -23.68 0.03 -5.57
N THR A 80 -23.71 0.65 -4.40
CA THR A 80 -23.90 -0.03 -3.11
C THR A 80 -25.14 0.49 -2.40
N THR A 81 -25.54 -0.17 -1.31
CA THR A 81 -26.58 0.30 -0.39
C THR A 81 -25.99 1.04 0.82
N PHE A 82 -24.70 1.37 0.80
CA PHE A 82 -24.05 2.04 1.92
C PHE A 82 -24.66 3.41 2.18
N GLY A 83 -24.95 3.67 3.46
CA GLY A 83 -25.41 4.98 3.93
C GLY A 83 -24.30 6.01 3.78
N SER A 84 -24.57 7.04 2.97
CA SER A 84 -23.68 8.17 2.72
C SER A 84 -24.48 9.41 2.31
N THR A 85 -24.12 10.56 2.86
CA THR A 85 -24.68 11.87 2.48
C THR A 85 -24.29 12.29 1.06
N LEU A 86 -23.25 11.67 0.48
CA LEU A 86 -22.82 11.92 -0.91
C LEU A 86 -23.91 11.61 -1.94
N ARG A 87 -24.89 10.75 -1.61
CA ARG A 87 -26.05 10.47 -2.47
C ARG A 87 -26.98 11.67 -2.66
N GLN A 88 -26.89 12.64 -1.75
CA GLN A 88 -27.63 13.89 -1.79
C GLN A 88 -26.75 15.06 -2.25
N ALA A 89 -25.45 14.81 -2.49
CA ALA A 89 -24.53 15.82 -3.01
C ALA A 89 -24.70 15.98 -4.52
N ASP A 90 -24.37 17.17 -5.03
CA ASP A 90 -24.40 17.49 -6.46
C ASP A 90 -23.16 16.93 -7.18
N ILE A 91 -23.10 15.60 -7.29
CA ILE A 91 -22.05 14.87 -8.01
C ILE A 91 -22.69 14.25 -9.27
N PRO A 92 -22.53 14.87 -10.45
CA PRO A 92 -23.25 14.45 -11.65
C PRO A 92 -22.79 13.10 -12.19
N ASP A 93 -21.51 12.75 -12.01
CA ASP A 93 -20.98 11.44 -12.43
C ASP A 93 -21.27 10.37 -11.38
N ARG A 94 -22.17 9.45 -11.71
CA ARG A 94 -22.59 8.36 -10.81
C ARG A 94 -21.45 7.44 -10.40
N ASN A 95 -20.48 7.16 -11.28
CA ASN A 95 -19.33 6.32 -10.92
C ASN A 95 -18.40 7.05 -9.95
N VAL A 96 -18.24 8.36 -10.12
CA VAL A 96 -17.49 9.19 -9.17
C VAL A 96 -18.17 9.20 -7.81
N MET A 97 -19.49 9.39 -7.76
CA MET A 97 -20.26 9.31 -6.52
C MET A 97 -20.12 7.94 -5.85
N ASN A 98 -20.31 6.84 -6.60
CA ASN A 98 -20.19 5.48 -6.08
C ASN A 98 -18.77 5.20 -5.53
N TYR A 99 -17.73 5.62 -6.25
CA TYR A 99 -16.35 5.51 -5.81
C TYR A 99 -16.14 6.19 -4.45
N LEU A 100 -16.56 7.45 -4.31
CA LEU A 100 -16.41 8.20 -3.06
C LEU A 100 -17.19 7.55 -1.89
N ILE A 101 -18.37 6.99 -2.16
CA ILE A 101 -19.16 6.25 -1.15
C ILE A 101 -18.42 4.98 -0.71
N ILE A 102 -17.80 4.26 -1.63
CA ILE A 102 -16.98 3.07 -1.32
C ILE A 102 -15.72 3.47 -0.57
N THR A 103 -15.02 4.53 -0.99
CA THR A 103 -13.86 5.07 -0.26
C THR A 103 -14.24 5.42 1.18
N GLN A 104 -15.40 6.05 1.41
CA GLN A 104 -15.91 6.30 2.76
C GLN A 104 -16.20 5.01 3.56
N PHE A 105 -16.58 3.92 2.90
CA PHE A 105 -16.73 2.62 3.55
C PHE A 105 -15.37 2.01 3.94
N VAL A 106 -14.38 2.08 3.05
CA VAL A 106 -13.00 1.62 3.32
C VAL A 106 -12.41 2.41 4.50
N ASP A 107 -12.52 3.73 4.47
CA ASP A 107 -12.07 4.64 5.54
C ASP A 107 -12.66 4.25 6.91
N ARG A 108 -13.99 4.10 7.00
CA ARG A 108 -14.66 3.63 8.23
C ARG A 108 -14.27 2.21 8.64
N SER A 109 -13.86 1.36 7.69
CA SER A 109 -13.42 -0.01 8.00
C SER A 109 -12.00 -0.02 8.58
N ILE A 110 -11.12 0.86 8.07
CA ILE A 110 -9.79 1.10 8.62
C ILE A 110 -9.91 1.71 10.02
N GLU A 111 -10.76 2.72 10.21
CA GLU A 111 -11.02 3.34 11.53
C GLU A 111 -11.36 2.28 12.59
N ARG A 112 -12.40 1.46 12.34
CA ARG A 112 -12.80 0.37 13.24
C ARG A 112 -11.69 -0.64 13.49
N PHE A 113 -10.88 -0.94 12.47
CA PHE A 113 -9.76 -1.86 12.64
C PHE A 113 -8.67 -1.27 13.54
N ILE A 114 -8.34 0.01 13.37
CA ILE A 114 -7.40 0.73 14.24
C ILE A 114 -7.91 0.78 15.68
N GLU A 115 -9.20 1.08 15.89
CA GLU A 115 -9.82 1.03 17.21
C GLU A 115 -9.70 -0.37 17.85
N ALA A 116 -10.01 -1.42 17.08
CA ALA A 116 -9.90 -2.78 17.57
C ALA A 116 -8.45 -3.20 17.87
N LEU A 117 -7.47 -2.71 17.10
CA LEU A 117 -6.05 -2.88 17.41
C LEU A 117 -5.66 -2.18 18.73
N ARG A 118 -6.23 -1.01 19.03
CA ARG A 118 -6.02 -0.31 20.31
C ARG A 118 -6.63 -1.08 21.47
N GLU A 119 -7.88 -1.52 21.34
CA GLU A 119 -8.58 -2.32 22.35
C GLU A 119 -7.86 -3.64 22.65
N ALA A 120 -7.25 -4.26 21.63
CA ALA A 120 -6.46 -5.47 21.76
C ALA A 120 -5.02 -5.23 22.28
N GLY A 121 -4.62 -3.98 22.53
CA GLY A 121 -3.25 -3.62 22.93
C GLY A 121 -2.19 -3.89 21.86
N LEU A 122 -2.59 -4.06 20.60
CA LEU A 122 -1.68 -4.29 19.47
C LEU A 122 -1.19 -2.99 18.84
N TYR A 123 -2.01 -1.93 18.87
CA TYR A 123 -1.67 -0.66 18.23
C TYR A 123 -0.39 -0.05 18.79
N ASP A 124 -0.26 0.05 20.12
CA ASP A 124 0.86 0.74 20.78
C ASP A 124 2.21 0.05 20.55
N GLU A 125 2.21 -1.26 20.27
CA GLU A 125 3.41 -2.05 19.98
C GLU A 125 3.67 -2.25 18.48
N SER A 126 2.87 -1.64 17.61
CA SER A 126 2.95 -1.82 16.16
C SER A 126 3.18 -0.50 15.44
N ILE A 127 4.03 -0.52 14.41
CA ILE A 127 4.01 0.52 13.37
C ILE A 127 2.94 0.12 12.38
N VAL A 128 1.95 0.99 12.16
CA VAL A 128 0.85 0.72 11.21
C VAL A 128 1.05 1.56 9.96
N VAL A 129 1.17 0.89 8.81
CA VAL A 129 1.41 1.53 7.51
C VAL A 129 0.18 1.31 6.64
N ILE A 130 -0.44 2.40 6.20
CA ILE A 130 -1.57 2.38 5.26
C ILE A 130 -1.08 3.01 3.97
N VAL A 131 -1.17 2.28 2.88
CA VAL A 131 -0.69 2.71 1.56
C VAL A 131 -1.74 2.37 0.51
N GLY A 132 -2.02 3.31 -0.40
CA GLY A 132 -2.78 2.98 -1.61
C GLY A 132 -1.91 2.14 -2.55
N ASP A 133 -2.49 1.21 -3.28
CA ASP A 133 -1.77 0.37 -4.24
C ASP A 133 -1.55 1.08 -5.58
N HIS A 134 -2.58 1.71 -6.11
CA HIS A 134 -2.53 2.49 -7.35
C HIS A 134 -3.69 3.49 -7.45
N ASP A 135 -3.67 4.31 -8.51
CA ASP A 135 -4.78 5.19 -8.83
C ASP A 135 -5.98 4.44 -9.40
N SER A 136 -7.18 4.94 -9.13
CA SER A 136 -8.41 4.33 -9.65
C SER A 136 -8.68 4.73 -11.10
N THR A 137 -9.51 3.94 -11.79
CA THR A 137 -10.17 4.38 -13.03
C THR A 137 -11.03 5.63 -12.81
N ILE A 138 -11.44 5.89 -11.56
CA ILE A 138 -12.04 7.15 -11.11
C ILE A 138 -10.92 8.05 -10.59
N THR A 139 -10.29 8.77 -11.52
CA THR A 139 -9.20 9.70 -11.21
C THR A 139 -9.72 11.07 -10.77
N ARG A 140 -8.85 11.84 -10.11
CA ARG A 140 -9.15 13.20 -9.65
C ARG A 140 -9.57 14.14 -10.80
N ASN A 141 -8.95 14.05 -11.97
CA ASN A 141 -9.37 14.86 -13.13
C ASN A 141 -10.82 14.58 -13.55
N ARG A 142 -11.31 13.33 -13.39
CA ARG A 142 -12.71 12.98 -13.71
C ARG A 142 -13.67 13.62 -12.70
N TYR A 143 -13.33 13.59 -11.41
CA TYR A 143 -14.09 14.30 -10.37
C TYR A 143 -14.14 15.81 -10.61
N GLU A 144 -13.00 16.42 -10.99
CA GLU A 144 -12.89 17.86 -11.25
C GLU A 144 -13.42 18.30 -12.63
N GLY A 145 -13.87 17.37 -13.48
CA GLY A 145 -14.31 17.67 -14.85
C GLY A 145 -13.19 18.11 -15.80
N ARG A 146 -11.92 17.83 -15.46
CA ARG A 146 -10.76 18.14 -16.29
C ARG A 146 -10.58 17.10 -17.40
N ALA A 147 -10.46 17.59 -18.63
CA ALA A 147 -10.25 16.75 -19.82
C ALA A 147 -8.91 16.00 -19.83
N LYS A 148 -7.85 16.59 -19.26
CA LYS A 148 -6.50 16.01 -19.23
C LYS A 148 -6.19 15.47 -17.84
N ARG A 149 -5.80 14.18 -17.79
CA ARG A 149 -5.17 13.53 -16.64
C ARG A 149 -3.70 13.93 -16.55
N THR A 150 -3.22 14.15 -15.34
CA THR A 150 -1.84 14.52 -14.98
C THR A 150 -1.23 13.43 -14.08
N LEU A 151 0.07 13.49 -13.80
CA LEU A 151 0.70 12.53 -12.89
C LEU A 151 0.23 12.73 -11.44
N GLU A 152 -0.09 13.96 -11.05
CA GLU A 152 -0.63 14.29 -9.74
C GLU A 152 -1.99 13.64 -9.48
N ASP A 153 -2.73 13.32 -10.55
CA ASP A 153 -3.98 12.54 -10.45
C ASP A 153 -3.75 11.08 -10.06
N ARG A 154 -2.49 10.63 -10.05
CA ARG A 154 -2.06 9.27 -9.69
C ARG A 154 -1.54 9.15 -8.27
N TYR A 155 -1.57 10.25 -7.51
CA TYR A 155 -1.10 10.24 -6.13
C TYR A 155 -1.99 9.34 -5.29
N ILE A 156 -1.33 8.55 -4.46
CA ILE A 156 -1.93 7.61 -3.53
C ILE A 156 -1.61 8.02 -2.10
N PRO A 157 -2.45 7.66 -1.12
CA PRO A 157 -2.16 7.94 0.27
C PRO A 157 -1.01 7.07 0.80
N LEU A 158 -0.20 7.66 1.69
CA LEU A 158 0.73 6.95 2.56
C LEU A 158 0.60 7.52 3.98
N PHE A 159 0.18 6.68 4.92
CA PHE A 159 0.14 6.99 6.33
C PHE A 159 1.05 6.03 7.08
N VAL A 160 1.95 6.57 7.91
CA VAL A 160 2.76 5.79 8.83
C VAL A 160 2.38 6.22 10.24
N LEU A 161 1.65 5.36 10.93
CA LEU A 161 1.11 5.60 12.26
C LEU A 161 1.97 4.89 13.30
N ASN A 162 2.06 5.49 14.49
CA ASN A 162 2.84 4.96 15.62
C ASN A 162 4.32 4.67 15.27
N ALA A 163 4.90 5.45 14.35
CA ALA A 163 6.31 5.33 14.01
C ALA A 163 7.20 5.94 15.11
N PRO A 164 8.35 5.30 15.43
CA PRO A 164 9.35 5.85 16.35
C PRO A 164 10.10 7.06 15.77
N LEU A 165 10.12 7.20 14.44
CA LEU A 165 10.70 8.34 13.73
C LEU A 165 9.58 9.22 13.19
N LYS A 166 9.73 10.53 13.38
CA LYS A 166 8.82 11.54 12.81
C LYS A 166 9.52 12.26 11.67
N THR A 167 8.82 12.43 10.56
CA THR A 167 9.23 13.27 9.45
C THR A 167 7.99 13.91 8.84
N GLU A 168 8.12 15.14 8.38
CA GLU A 168 7.12 15.82 7.58
C GLU A 168 7.81 16.30 6.31
N THR A 169 7.20 16.01 5.16
CA THR A 169 7.76 16.38 3.86
C THR A 169 6.65 16.79 2.91
N GLY A 170 6.84 17.91 2.23
CA GLY A 170 5.99 18.32 1.10
C GLY A 170 6.49 17.77 -0.24
N LYS A 171 7.55 16.95 -0.22
CA LYS A 171 8.16 16.37 -1.41
C LYS A 171 7.37 15.15 -1.88
N VAL A 172 7.42 14.91 -3.19
CA VAL A 172 6.86 13.71 -3.79
C VAL A 172 7.62 12.47 -3.30
N ILE A 173 6.88 11.41 -3.01
CA ILE A 173 7.38 10.10 -2.53
C ILE A 173 7.02 9.05 -3.58
N ALA A 174 7.99 8.28 -4.05
CA ALA A 174 7.72 7.12 -4.90
C ALA A 174 7.33 5.91 -4.03
N GLN A 175 6.51 4.98 -4.54
CA GLN A 175 6.24 3.73 -3.81
C GLN A 175 7.52 2.93 -3.50
N SER A 176 8.53 2.99 -4.39
CA SER A 176 9.83 2.35 -4.18
C SER A 176 10.61 2.93 -3.00
N ASP A 177 10.27 4.12 -2.52
CA ASP A 177 10.85 4.78 -1.34
C ASP A 177 10.30 4.19 -0.02
N ILE A 178 9.16 3.49 -0.06
CA ILE A 178 8.53 2.91 1.13
C ILE A 178 9.42 1.83 1.74
N TYR A 179 9.92 0.89 0.93
CA TYR A 179 10.75 -0.21 1.42
C TYR A 179 11.98 0.26 2.23
N PRO A 180 12.89 1.12 1.70
CA PRO A 180 14.02 1.62 2.47
C PRO A 180 13.58 2.44 3.70
N SER A 181 12.45 3.14 3.63
CA SER A 181 11.90 3.88 4.77
C SER A 181 11.44 2.96 5.90
N LEU A 182 10.82 1.82 5.56
CA LEU A 182 10.45 0.80 6.56
C LEU A 182 11.68 0.13 7.17
N LEU A 183 12.74 -0.12 6.38
CA LEU A 183 14.00 -0.63 6.94
C LEU A 183 14.57 0.32 8.00
N ASP A 184 14.51 1.63 7.78
CA ASP A 184 14.93 2.62 8.77
C ASP A 184 14.08 2.62 10.03
N LEU A 185 12.76 2.61 9.87
CA LEU A 185 11.83 2.55 11.00
C LEU A 185 12.02 1.30 11.87
N MET A 186 12.44 0.20 11.25
CA MET A 186 12.71 -1.06 11.91
C MET A 186 14.13 -1.17 12.49
N GLY A 187 15.00 -0.18 12.27
CA GLY A 187 16.42 -0.27 12.62
C GLY A 187 17.18 -1.37 11.85
N ALA A 188 16.68 -1.76 10.67
CA ALA A 188 17.17 -2.86 9.87
C ALA A 188 18.19 -2.41 8.80
N ALA A 189 19.13 -1.54 9.18
CA ALA A 189 20.08 -0.93 8.26
C ALA A 189 21.06 -1.93 7.62
N ASP A 190 21.34 -3.06 8.28
CA ASP A 190 22.25 -4.10 7.78
C ASP A 190 21.58 -5.06 6.77
N TYR A 191 20.40 -4.72 6.26
CA TYR A 191 19.79 -5.50 5.18
C TYR A 191 20.67 -5.45 3.93
N PRO A 192 20.88 -6.60 3.27
CA PRO A 192 21.80 -6.69 2.14
C PRO A 192 21.30 -5.99 0.87
N PHE A 193 20.00 -5.74 0.79
CA PHE A 193 19.38 -4.98 -0.30
C PHE A 193 18.43 -3.95 0.31
N HIS A 194 18.57 -2.69 -0.07
CA HIS A 194 17.75 -1.57 0.44
C HIS A 194 16.70 -1.09 -0.57
N GLY A 195 16.54 -1.80 -1.70
CA GLY A 195 15.71 -1.33 -2.79
C GLY A 195 16.41 -0.29 -3.66
N LEU A 196 15.67 0.22 -4.66
CA LEU A 196 16.15 1.25 -5.59
C LEU A 196 15.61 2.65 -5.25
N GLY A 197 14.75 2.75 -4.23
CA GLY A 197 14.21 4.02 -3.74
C GLY A 197 15.11 4.72 -2.74
N GLU A 198 14.59 5.79 -2.16
CA GLU A 198 15.26 6.65 -1.21
C GLU A 198 14.41 6.75 0.06
N SER A 199 15.00 6.50 1.23
CA SER A 199 14.26 6.61 2.49
C SER A 199 13.85 8.05 2.80
N VAL A 200 12.59 8.23 3.21
CA VAL A 200 12.03 9.51 3.65
C VAL A 200 12.66 10.03 4.95
N PHE A 201 13.41 9.20 5.67
CA PHE A 201 14.10 9.55 6.92
C PHE A 201 15.59 9.88 6.74
N ARG A 202 16.13 9.70 5.52
CA ARG A 202 17.54 9.97 5.20
C ARG A 202 17.64 11.13 4.22
N HIS A 203 17.86 10.79 2.94
CA HIS A 203 17.90 11.73 1.83
C HIS A 203 16.68 11.46 0.96
N GLN A 204 15.88 12.49 0.71
CA GLN A 204 14.70 12.41 -0.14
C GLN A 204 14.78 13.44 -1.26
N SER A 205 14.86 12.95 -2.49
CA SER A 205 14.65 13.76 -3.69
C SER A 205 13.16 14.07 -3.86
N ASP A 206 12.85 15.31 -4.22
CA ASP A 206 11.49 15.69 -4.64
C ASP A 206 11.24 15.28 -6.10
N CYS A 207 11.29 13.96 -6.34
CA CYS A 207 11.25 13.37 -7.68
C CYS A 207 10.80 11.90 -7.60
N ALA A 208 9.67 11.57 -8.23
CA ALA A 208 9.25 10.21 -8.53
C ALA A 208 9.16 10.03 -10.05
N ALA A 209 9.64 8.92 -10.59
CA ALA A 209 9.58 8.59 -12.00
C ALA A 209 8.58 7.46 -12.23
N ASP A 210 7.74 7.61 -13.25
CA ASP A 210 6.77 6.61 -13.68
C ASP A 210 7.36 5.71 -14.78
N PHE A 211 6.72 4.56 -15.03
CA PHE A 211 7.23 3.56 -15.96
C PHE A 211 7.27 4.03 -17.42
N ASP A 212 6.47 5.03 -17.77
CA ASP A 212 6.37 5.63 -19.10
C ASP A 212 7.40 6.73 -19.35
N GLY A 213 8.22 7.05 -18.35
CA GLY A 213 9.27 8.06 -18.42
C GLY A 213 8.85 9.44 -17.95
N GLU A 214 7.56 9.64 -17.60
CA GLU A 214 7.09 10.85 -16.95
C GLU A 214 7.61 10.90 -15.50
N TRP A 215 7.60 12.10 -14.89
CA TRP A 215 8.07 12.28 -13.51
C TRP A 215 7.28 13.37 -12.79
N ALA A 216 7.20 13.27 -11.47
CA ALA A 216 6.54 14.23 -10.60
C ALA A 216 7.48 14.73 -9.50
N GLY A 217 7.27 15.97 -9.06
CA GLY A 217 8.03 16.62 -7.98
C GLY A 217 8.64 17.96 -8.42
N GLY A 218 9.17 18.72 -7.45
CA GLY A 218 9.79 20.03 -7.68
C GLY A 218 11.28 19.99 -8.00
N ASN A 219 11.93 18.81 -8.02
CA ASN A 219 13.37 18.72 -8.26
C ASN A 219 13.73 19.13 -9.71
N THR A 220 14.73 20.00 -9.85
CA THR A 220 15.20 20.55 -11.14
C THR A 220 16.55 20.01 -11.61
N ASP A 221 17.17 19.09 -10.84
CA ASP A 221 18.44 18.48 -11.17
C ASP A 221 18.24 17.29 -12.14
N ASP A 222 18.68 17.47 -13.38
CA ASP A 222 18.59 16.44 -14.42
C ASP A 222 19.33 15.14 -14.07
N SER A 223 20.33 15.18 -13.19
CA SER A 223 21.02 13.97 -12.73
C SER A 223 20.13 13.13 -11.82
N VAL A 224 19.32 13.76 -10.96
CA VAL A 224 18.36 13.10 -10.08
C VAL A 224 17.25 12.45 -10.91
N ARG A 225 16.68 13.18 -11.87
CA ARG A 225 15.64 12.65 -12.77
C ARG A 225 16.15 11.44 -13.57
N ARG A 226 17.35 11.56 -14.15
CA ARG A 226 17.98 10.45 -14.88
C ARG A 226 18.21 9.23 -13.98
N ARG A 227 18.67 9.42 -12.75
CA ARG A 227 18.87 8.32 -11.79
C ARG A 227 17.55 7.63 -11.44
N ARG A 228 16.47 8.40 -11.21
CA ARG A 228 15.14 7.86 -10.92
C ARG A 228 14.57 7.06 -12.10
N LEU A 229 14.79 7.52 -13.32
CA LEU A 229 14.42 6.77 -14.54
C LEU A 229 15.26 5.51 -14.74
N GLU A 230 16.57 5.59 -14.54
CA GLU A 230 17.48 4.45 -14.68
C GLU A 230 17.15 3.34 -13.66
N ALA A 231 16.56 3.67 -12.51
CA ALA A 231 16.08 2.68 -11.54
C ALA A 231 15.08 1.68 -12.15
N TRP A 232 14.23 2.11 -13.10
CA TRP A 232 13.34 1.20 -13.82
C TRP A 232 14.11 0.17 -14.65
N ARG A 233 15.14 0.64 -15.36
CA ARG A 233 16.01 -0.24 -16.14
C ARG A 233 16.79 -1.20 -15.26
N VAL A 234 17.35 -0.72 -14.15
CA VAL A 234 18.03 -1.59 -13.17
C VAL A 234 17.06 -2.63 -12.60
N SER A 235 15.83 -2.23 -12.25
CA SER A 235 14.79 -3.15 -11.78
C SER A 235 14.47 -4.25 -12.80
N ASP A 236 14.31 -3.90 -14.08
CA ASP A 236 14.05 -4.88 -15.15
C ASP A 236 15.22 -5.87 -15.31
N ILE A 237 16.46 -5.39 -15.23
CA ILE A 237 17.65 -6.26 -15.25
C ILE A 237 17.63 -7.23 -14.07
N LEU A 238 17.41 -6.73 -12.85
CA LEU A 238 17.39 -7.55 -11.63
C LEU A 238 16.33 -8.66 -11.72
N LEU A 239 15.13 -8.33 -12.23
CA LEU A 239 14.03 -9.28 -12.40
C LEU A 239 14.33 -10.31 -13.49
N ARG A 240 14.75 -9.88 -14.69
CA ARG A 240 14.97 -10.76 -15.84
C ARG A 240 16.19 -11.65 -15.70
N SER A 241 17.21 -11.20 -14.98
CA SER A 241 18.42 -11.99 -14.73
C SER A 241 18.26 -12.95 -13.56
N ASP A 242 17.11 -12.96 -12.88
CA ASP A 242 16.92 -13.66 -11.61
C ASP A 242 18.07 -13.36 -10.63
N HIS A 243 18.42 -12.07 -10.50
CA HIS A 243 19.69 -11.64 -9.88
C HIS A 243 19.89 -12.17 -8.46
N PHE A 244 18.79 -12.30 -7.73
CA PHE A 244 18.80 -12.75 -6.34
C PHE A 244 18.70 -14.28 -6.19
N ALA A 245 18.65 -15.05 -7.29
CA ALA A 245 18.68 -16.51 -7.21
C ALA A 245 19.94 -16.99 -6.47
N GLY A 246 19.72 -17.76 -5.39
CA GLY A 246 20.82 -18.25 -4.54
C GLY A 246 21.44 -17.19 -3.63
N SER A 247 20.90 -15.97 -3.61
CA SER A 247 21.26 -14.94 -2.64
C SER A 247 20.15 -14.81 -1.60
N PHE A 248 20.52 -14.97 -0.32
CA PHE A 248 19.71 -14.92 0.92
C PHE A 248 19.13 -16.23 1.45
#